data_AF-A0A954D3W8-F1
#
_entry.id   AF-A0A954D3W8-F1
#
_cell.length_a   1.000
_cell.length_b   1.000
_cell.length_c   1.000
_cell.angle_alpha   90.00
_cell.angle_beta   90.00
_cell.angle_gamma   90.00
#
_symmetry.space_group_name_H-M   'P 1'
#
loop_
_entity.id
_entity.type
_entity.pdbx_description
1 polymer ?
#
loop_
_entity_poly.entity_id
_entity_poly.type
_entity_poly.pdbx_seq_one_letter_code
_entity_poly.pdbx_strand_id
1 'polypeptide(L)'
;MGERSSTDRELANRDYPFGERGVDGLQPEIVRHLPGLRDLFQRHDLTFTIVAAQTWIGHSFFSLHHTGFAIDLAVPGDENGLVAELVEDLRRQLGAEYRVLALLGCDRPHLHVEFTRGIRISEPVDDPWRDYSNYV
;
A
#
# COMPACT_ATOMS: atom_id res chain seq x y z
N MET A 1 -30.49 12.75 -8.87
CA MET A 1 -29.46 11.81 -9.35
C MET A 1 -28.14 12.34 -8.83
N GLY A 2 -27.61 11.70 -7.78
CA GLY A 2 -26.56 12.26 -6.94
C GLY A 2 -25.19 12.22 -7.62
N GLU A 3 -24.63 13.39 -7.86
CA GLU A 3 -23.20 13.60 -8.11
C GLU A 3 -22.43 13.04 -6.91
N ARG A 4 -21.58 12.03 -7.13
CA ARG A 4 -20.61 11.61 -6.11
C ARG A 4 -19.57 12.73 -6.03
N SER A 5 -19.68 13.47 -4.94
CA SER A 5 -18.91 14.66 -4.60
C SER A 5 -17.41 14.47 -4.77
N SER A 6 -16.76 15.47 -5.37
CA SER A 6 -15.31 15.62 -5.54
C SER A 6 -14.50 15.50 -4.23
N THR A 7 -15.16 15.55 -3.08
CA THR A 7 -14.56 15.45 -1.74
C THR A 7 -13.93 14.10 -1.42
N ASP A 8 -14.40 12.99 -1.99
CA ASP A 8 -13.81 11.66 -1.72
C ASP A 8 -12.44 11.49 -2.40
N ARG A 9 -12.22 12.23 -3.50
CA ARG A 9 -10.93 12.32 -4.21
C ARG A 9 -9.96 13.30 -3.53
N GLU A 10 -10.48 14.38 -2.95
CA GLU A 10 -9.68 15.41 -2.27
C GLU A 10 -9.08 14.95 -0.94
N LEU A 11 -9.75 14.04 -0.22
CA LEU A 11 -9.26 13.56 1.08
C LEU A 11 -8.11 12.54 0.98
N ALA A 12 -7.74 12.09 -0.22
CA ALA A 12 -6.61 11.18 -0.42
C ALA A 12 -5.26 11.89 -0.64
N ASN A 13 -5.26 13.21 -0.82
CA ASN A 13 -4.13 13.92 -1.43
C ASN A 13 -3.35 14.87 -0.50
N ARG A 14 -3.58 14.85 0.82
CA ARG A 14 -3.12 15.97 1.66
C ARG A 14 -1.80 15.86 2.40
N ASP A 15 -1.09 14.74 2.39
CA ASP A 15 0.24 14.66 3.05
C ASP A 15 1.28 13.80 2.29
N TYR A 16 1.64 14.18 1.06
CA TYR A 16 2.77 13.58 0.33
C TYR A 16 3.60 14.60 -0.46
N PRO A 17 4.95 14.60 -0.32
CA PRO A 17 5.84 15.29 -1.25
C PRO A 17 6.04 14.55 -2.59
N PHE A 18 5.27 13.49 -2.86
CA PHE A 18 5.22 12.81 -4.17
C PHE A 18 3.79 12.89 -4.70
N GLY A 19 3.56 13.80 -5.64
CA GLY A 19 2.22 14.17 -6.11
C GLY A 19 1.37 13.02 -6.66
N GLU A 20 0.06 13.08 -6.37
CA GLU A 20 -1.09 12.51 -7.10
C GLU A 20 -1.08 11.05 -7.62
N ARG A 21 -0.09 10.20 -7.28
CA ARG A 21 0.14 8.89 -7.95
C ARG A 21 0.06 7.64 -7.05
N GLY A 22 -0.44 7.74 -5.82
CA GLY A 22 -0.25 6.72 -4.77
C GLY A 22 -1.09 5.43 -4.87
N VAL A 23 -2.07 5.34 -5.79
CA VAL A 23 -2.97 4.19 -5.92
C VAL A 23 -3.13 3.68 -7.35
N ASP A 24 -2.52 4.33 -8.33
CA ASP A 24 -2.61 3.90 -9.72
C ASP A 24 -1.97 2.52 -9.86
N GLY A 25 -2.66 1.63 -10.59
CA GLY A 25 -2.17 0.29 -10.83
C GLY A 25 -2.41 -0.71 -9.70
N LEU A 26 -2.95 -0.27 -8.55
CA LEU A 26 -3.42 -1.19 -7.51
C LEU A 26 -4.59 -2.02 -8.00
N GLN A 27 -4.59 -3.29 -7.61
CA GLN A 27 -5.65 -4.23 -7.94
C GLN A 27 -6.90 -3.97 -7.08
N PRO A 28 -8.11 -4.29 -7.57
CA PRO A 28 -9.36 -4.08 -6.84
C PRO A 28 -9.37 -4.70 -5.43
N GLU A 29 -8.68 -5.83 -5.26
CA GLU A 29 -8.47 -6.52 -4.00
C GLU A 29 -7.82 -5.61 -2.96
N ILE A 30 -6.84 -4.80 -3.34
CA ILE A 30 -6.22 -3.82 -2.44
C ILE A 30 -7.11 -2.57 -2.30
N VAL A 31 -7.56 -2.01 -3.43
CA VAL A 31 -8.29 -0.73 -3.47
C VAL A 31 -9.53 -0.75 -2.58
N ARG A 32 -10.29 -1.85 -2.57
CA ARG A 32 -11.52 -1.97 -1.78
C ARG A 32 -11.29 -1.87 -0.27
N HIS A 33 -10.07 -2.13 0.21
CA HIS A 33 -9.74 -2.10 1.64
C HIS A 33 -9.17 -0.74 2.08
N LEU A 34 -8.71 0.13 1.18
CA LEU A 34 -8.07 1.40 1.52
C LEU A 34 -8.88 2.29 2.50
N PRO A 35 -10.21 2.45 2.37
CA PRO A 35 -10.99 3.23 3.33
C PRO A 35 -10.91 2.63 4.75
N GLY A 36 -11.09 1.32 4.88
CA GLY A 36 -11.01 0.66 6.17
C GLY A 36 -9.60 0.66 6.76
N LEU A 37 -8.56 0.62 5.92
CA LEU A 37 -7.17 0.75 6.38
C LEU A 37 -6.90 2.15 6.95
N ARG A 38 -7.39 3.18 6.26
CA ARG A 38 -7.31 4.57 6.75
C ARG A 38 -8.02 4.72 8.09
N ASP A 39 -9.26 4.23 8.20
CA ASP A 39 -10.02 4.28 9.46
C ASP A 39 -9.29 3.55 10.59
N LEU A 40 -8.63 2.44 10.29
CA LEU A 40 -7.84 1.70 11.28
C LEU A 40 -6.65 2.52 11.77
N PHE A 41 -5.86 3.11 10.87
CA PHE A 41 -4.72 3.95 11.25
C PHE A 41 -5.17 5.15 12.10
N GLN A 42 -6.30 5.77 11.76
CA GLN A 42 -6.86 6.87 12.54
C GLN A 42 -7.28 6.46 13.96
N ARG A 43 -7.78 5.23 14.17
CA ARG A 43 -8.10 4.71 15.52
C ARG A 43 -6.87 4.53 16.41
N HIS A 44 -5.70 4.41 15.80
CA HIS A 44 -4.41 4.29 16.48
C HIS A 44 -3.67 5.64 16.56
N ASP A 45 -4.36 6.76 16.26
CA ASP A 45 -3.77 8.11 16.17
C ASP A 45 -2.58 8.21 15.19
N LEU A 46 -2.61 7.39 14.12
CA LEU A 46 -1.59 7.36 13.08
C LEU A 46 -2.08 7.98 11.77
N THR A 47 -1.15 8.64 11.07
CA THR A 47 -1.38 9.11 9.70
C THR A 47 -1.35 7.91 8.74
N PHE A 48 -2.38 7.80 7.90
CA PHE A 48 -2.42 6.78 6.86
C PHE A 48 -1.58 7.19 5.65
N THR A 49 -0.41 6.57 5.51
CA THR A 49 0.57 6.89 4.46
C THR A 49 1.05 5.62 3.73
N ILE A 50 0.51 5.30 2.56
CA ILE A 50 1.12 4.43 1.54
C ILE A 50 2.51 4.94 1.07
N VAL A 51 3.60 4.20 1.33
CA VAL A 51 4.97 4.53 0.87
C VAL A 51 5.36 3.81 -0.41
N ALA A 52 4.72 2.70 -0.73
CA ALA A 52 4.85 2.01 -2.01
C ALA A 52 3.52 1.36 -2.41
N ALA A 53 3.19 1.43 -3.70
CA ALA A 53 2.02 0.82 -4.34
C ALA A 53 2.49 -0.05 -5.50
N GLN A 54 1.92 0.08 -6.72
CA GLN A 54 2.48 -0.63 -7.87
C GLN A 54 3.82 -0.02 -8.31
N THR A 55 4.92 -0.77 -8.22
CA THR A 55 6.27 -0.33 -8.66
C THR A 55 7.25 -1.50 -8.76
N TRP A 56 8.17 -1.45 -9.73
CA TRP A 56 9.31 -2.38 -9.81
C TRP A 56 10.55 -1.91 -9.04
N ILE A 57 10.64 -0.61 -8.75
CA ILE A 57 11.83 -0.03 -8.16
C ILE A 57 11.91 -0.40 -6.68
N GLY A 58 13.05 -0.94 -6.25
CA GLY A 58 13.32 -1.25 -4.84
C GLY A 58 12.73 -2.58 -4.34
N HIS A 59 12.22 -3.43 -5.23
CA HIS A 59 11.55 -4.68 -4.88
C HIS A 59 12.23 -5.91 -5.48
N SER A 60 12.03 -7.07 -4.86
CA SER A 60 12.56 -8.35 -5.36
C SER A 60 11.77 -8.82 -6.59
N PHE A 61 12.37 -9.69 -7.41
CA PHE A 61 11.79 -10.17 -8.67
C PHE A 61 10.36 -10.76 -8.52
N PHE A 62 10.04 -11.35 -7.36
CA PHE A 62 8.75 -11.98 -7.09
C PHE A 62 7.81 -11.09 -6.26
N SER A 63 8.10 -9.79 -6.15
CA SER A 63 7.28 -8.89 -5.36
C SER A 63 5.91 -8.65 -5.98
N LEU A 64 4.87 -8.67 -5.14
CA LEU A 64 3.50 -8.35 -5.53
C LEU A 64 3.27 -6.84 -5.73
N HIS A 65 4.26 -5.99 -5.39
CA HIS A 65 4.25 -4.59 -5.80
C HIS A 65 4.32 -4.45 -7.31
N HIS A 66 4.88 -5.41 -8.04
CA HIS A 66 4.97 -5.33 -9.50
C HIS A 66 3.60 -5.39 -10.19
N THR A 67 2.62 -6.02 -9.55
CA THR A 67 1.29 -6.27 -10.09
C THR A 67 0.19 -5.47 -9.39
N GLY A 68 0.54 -4.67 -8.38
CA GLY A 68 -0.42 -3.88 -7.60
C GLY A 68 -1.23 -4.71 -6.59
N PHE A 69 -0.79 -5.94 -6.29
CA PHE A 69 -1.36 -6.78 -5.23
C PHE A 69 -0.70 -6.55 -3.87
N ALA A 70 0.18 -5.56 -3.74
CA ALA A 70 0.78 -5.17 -2.47
C ALA A 70 0.87 -3.64 -2.29
N ILE A 71 0.85 -3.22 -1.03
CA ILE A 71 1.12 -1.85 -0.59
C ILE A 71 1.99 -1.87 0.66
N ASP A 72 2.84 -0.85 0.78
CA ASP A 72 3.59 -0.57 1.99
C ASP A 72 3.00 0.67 2.66
N LEU A 73 2.77 0.61 3.96
CA LEU A 73 2.21 1.69 4.76
C LEU A 73 3.27 2.17 5.77
N ALA A 74 3.59 3.45 5.79
CA ALA A 74 4.48 4.03 6.80
C ALA A 74 3.91 3.76 8.19
N VAL A 75 4.79 3.36 9.11
CA VAL A 75 4.49 3.30 10.53
C VAL A 75 5.61 3.95 11.32
N PRO A 76 5.34 4.45 12.52
CA PRO A 76 6.42 4.72 13.45
C PRO A 76 7.21 3.42 13.72
N GLY A 77 8.42 3.55 14.23
CA GLY A 77 9.07 2.40 14.85
C GLY A 77 8.17 1.77 15.93
N ASP A 78 8.44 0.52 16.31
CA ASP A 78 7.59 -0.20 17.28
C ASP A 78 7.89 0.19 18.72
N GLU A 79 7.61 1.45 19.03
CA GLU A 79 7.60 1.93 20.40
C GLU A 79 6.31 1.45 21.06
N ASN A 80 6.44 0.78 22.21
CA ASN A 80 5.33 0.33 23.06
C ASN A 80 4.38 -0.74 22.46
N GLY A 81 4.80 -1.46 21.40
CA GLY A 81 4.01 -2.56 20.82
C GLY A 81 2.86 -2.11 19.91
N LEU A 82 2.77 -0.82 19.60
CA LEU A 82 1.73 -0.25 18.74
C LEU A 82 1.69 -0.93 17.37
N VAL A 83 2.86 -1.23 16.79
CA VAL A 83 2.90 -1.86 15.46
C VAL A 83 2.37 -3.29 15.53
N ALA A 84 2.67 -4.02 16.61
CA ALA A 84 2.16 -5.37 16.80
C ALA A 84 0.62 -5.39 16.92
N GLU A 85 0.03 -4.44 17.65
CA GLU A 85 -1.43 -4.30 17.75
C GLU A 85 -2.06 -3.97 16.39
N LEU A 86 -1.47 -3.02 15.66
CA LEU A 86 -1.91 -2.63 14.33
C LEU A 86 -1.85 -3.80 13.33
N VAL A 87 -0.80 -4.62 13.37
CA VAL A 87 -0.67 -5.83 12.53
C VAL A 87 -1.79 -6.83 12.82
N GLU A 88 -2.12 -7.06 14.08
CA GLU A 88 -3.19 -7.98 14.46
C GLU A 88 -4.57 -7.45 14.05
N ASP A 89 -4.82 -6.15 14.19
CA ASP A 89 -6.04 -5.52 13.68
C ASP A 89 -6.15 -5.63 12.16
N LEU A 90 -5.07 -5.38 11.42
CA LEU A 90 -5.03 -5.52 9.98
C LEU A 90 -5.33 -6.95 9.54
N ARG A 91 -4.73 -7.95 10.21
CA ARG A 91 -4.99 -9.37 9.92
C ARG A 91 -6.45 -9.74 10.16
N ARG A 92 -7.04 -9.27 11.27
CA ARG A 92 -8.47 -9.48 11.57
C ARG A 92 -9.37 -8.84 10.52
N GLN A 93 -9.04 -7.62 10.08
CA GLN A 93 -9.86 -6.86 9.13
C GLN A 93 -9.77 -7.40 7.70
N LEU A 94 -8.59 -7.81 7.26
CA LEU A 94 -8.34 -8.26 5.88
C LEU A 94 -8.62 -9.75 5.68
N GLY A 95 -8.44 -10.56 6.73
CA GLY A 95 -8.66 -12.00 6.69
C GLY A 95 -7.51 -12.79 6.07
N ALA A 96 -7.68 -14.11 6.00
CA ALA A 96 -6.63 -15.06 5.65
C ALA A 96 -6.10 -14.98 4.21
N GLU A 97 -6.79 -14.27 3.32
CA GLU A 97 -6.33 -14.06 1.94
C GLU A 97 -5.22 -13.01 1.84
N TYR A 98 -4.97 -12.25 2.91
CA TYR A 98 -3.94 -11.22 2.97
C TYR A 98 -2.82 -11.62 3.91
N ARG A 99 -1.62 -11.19 3.56
CA ARG A 99 -0.46 -11.26 4.45
C ARG A 99 -0.09 -9.85 4.87
N VAL A 100 0.16 -9.71 6.17
CA VAL A 100 0.58 -8.46 6.79
C VAL A 100 1.90 -8.72 7.51
N LEU A 101 2.93 -7.96 7.12
CA LEU A 101 4.29 -8.03 7.67
C LEU A 101 4.72 -6.66 8.19
N ALA A 102 5.35 -6.63 9.35
CA ALA A 102 6.02 -5.43 9.85
C ALA A 102 7.51 -5.48 9.49
N LEU A 103 7.98 -4.46 8.76
CA LEU A 103 9.36 -4.33 8.31
C LEU A 103 10.02 -3.15 9.03
N LEU A 104 10.37 -3.38 10.29
CA LEU A 104 10.82 -2.33 11.22
C LEU A 104 12.34 -2.11 11.25
N GLY A 105 13.12 -3.08 10.76
CA GLY A 105 14.58 -3.04 10.76
C GLY A 105 15.22 -2.43 9.52
N CYS A 106 14.45 -1.68 8.71
CA CYS A 106 14.94 -1.04 7.49
C CYS A 106 14.96 0.49 7.63
N ASP A 107 15.66 1.18 6.73
CA ASP A 107 15.81 2.65 6.76
C ASP A 107 14.49 3.41 6.75
N ARG A 108 13.41 2.76 6.30
CA ARG A 108 12.05 3.31 6.25
C ARG A 108 11.06 2.29 6.83
N PRO A 109 10.84 2.25 8.15
CA PRO A 109 9.90 1.32 8.77
C PRO A 109 8.51 1.39 8.14
N HIS A 110 7.96 0.24 7.78
CA HIS A 110 6.64 0.14 7.13
C HIS A 110 5.95 -1.19 7.42
N LEU A 111 4.63 -1.21 7.21
CA LEU A 111 3.82 -2.41 7.14
C LEU A 111 3.59 -2.79 5.68
N HIS A 112 4.00 -3.99 5.32
CA HIS A 112 3.73 -4.57 4.02
C HIS A 112 2.43 -5.37 4.07
N VAL A 113 1.49 -5.02 3.18
CA VAL A 113 0.18 -5.68 3.04
C VAL A 113 0.06 -6.22 1.62
N GLU A 114 -0.11 -7.54 1.47
CA GLU A 114 -0.23 -8.19 0.16
C GLU A 114 -1.42 -9.15 0.09
N PHE A 115 -2.03 -9.25 -1.10
CA PHE A 115 -3.04 -10.24 -1.41
C PHE A 115 -2.39 -11.54 -1.92
N THR A 116 -2.41 -12.57 -1.09
CA THR A 116 -1.58 -13.79 -1.25
C THR A 116 -1.95 -14.68 -2.43
N ARG A 117 -3.16 -14.53 -2.98
CA ARG A 117 -3.62 -15.30 -4.15
C ARG A 117 -3.15 -14.70 -5.48
N GLY A 118 -2.52 -13.53 -5.45
CA GLY A 118 -2.01 -12.81 -6.62
C GLY A 118 -0.69 -13.31 -7.20
N ILE A 119 -0.32 -14.59 -7.04
CA ILE A 119 0.97 -15.12 -7.49
C ILE A 119 1.04 -15.13 -9.03
N ARG A 120 1.62 -14.07 -9.60
CA ARG A 120 2.03 -13.99 -11.00
C ARG A 120 3.52 -13.63 -11.02
N ILE A 121 4.29 -14.29 -11.88
CA ILE A 121 5.62 -13.80 -12.27
C ILE A 121 5.38 -12.54 -13.10
N SER A 122 5.61 -11.39 -12.50
CA SER A 122 5.54 -10.10 -13.18
C SER A 122 6.76 -9.91 -14.07
N GLU A 123 6.62 -9.16 -15.15
CA GLU A 123 7.73 -8.71 -15.99
C GLU A 123 7.94 -7.20 -15.85
N PRO A 124 9.16 -6.66 -16.05
CA PRO A 124 9.40 -5.25 -15.79
C PRO A 124 8.52 -4.27 -16.57
N VAL A 125 7.94 -4.72 -17.70
CA VAL A 125 6.88 -4.08 -18.49
C VAL A 125 5.60 -3.79 -17.72
N ASP A 126 5.38 -4.47 -16.61
CA ASP A 126 4.20 -4.31 -15.76
C ASP A 126 4.27 -3.01 -14.93
N ASP A 127 5.42 -2.33 -14.84
CA ASP A 127 5.51 -1.01 -14.18
C ASP A 127 4.81 0.08 -15.03
N PRO A 128 3.68 0.65 -14.58
CA PRO A 128 2.98 1.69 -15.33
C PRO A 128 3.78 3.01 -15.39
N TRP A 129 4.85 3.13 -14.60
CA TRP A 129 5.68 4.32 -14.48
C TRP A 129 7.04 4.21 -15.14
N ARG A 130 7.37 3.04 -15.71
CA ARG A 130 8.65 2.85 -16.38
C ARG A 130 8.58 3.41 -17.80
N ASP A 131 9.34 4.48 -18.02
CA ASP A 131 9.57 5.04 -19.35
C ASP A 131 10.53 4.15 -20.14
N TYR A 132 10.03 3.45 -21.16
CA TYR A 132 10.81 2.58 -22.05
C TYR A 132 11.59 3.36 -23.12
N SER A 133 11.45 4.69 -23.20
CA SER A 133 12.07 5.49 -24.26
C SER A 133 13.61 5.55 -24.21
N ASN A 134 14.24 5.03 -23.16
CA ASN A 134 15.70 4.99 -22.99
C ASN A 134 16.35 3.61 -23.20
N TYR A 135 15.59 2.61 -23.68
CA TYR A 135 16.13 1.29 -24.04
C TYR A 135 15.90 0.99 -25.53
N VAL A 136 16.73 1.59 -26.39
CA VAL A 136 16.98 1.16 -27.77
C VAL A 136 18.48 1.21 -28.04
#